data_AF-A0A1F9ZL63-F1
#
_entry.id   AF-A0A1F9ZL63-F1
#
_cell.length_a   1.000
_cell.length_b   1.000
_cell.length_c   1.000
_cell.angle_alpha   90.00
_cell.angle_beta   90.00
_cell.angle_gamma   90.00
#
_symmetry.space_group_name_H-M   'P 1'
#
loop_
_entity.id
_entity.type
_entity.pdbx_description
1 polymer ?
#
loop_
_entity_poly.entity_id
_entity_poly.type
_entity_poly.pdbx_seq_one_letter_code
_entity_poly.pdbx_strand_id
1 'polypeptide(L)' 'MHMADKCIECGECERACPAEIPLLTMRKMLAKDMKELYNFTSGDEKIVSPLNTTLDGEPMEDECHEC' A
#
# COMPACT_ATOMS: atom_id res chain seq x y z
N MET A 1 -4.38 7.65 0.29
CA MET A 1 -2.92 7.44 0.07
C MET A 1 -2.74 6.16 -0.75
N HIS A 2 -2.60 6.23 -2.08
CA HIS A 2 -2.65 5.05 -2.98
C HIS A 2 -1.41 4.15 -3.01
N MET A 3 -0.31 4.55 -2.38
CA MET A 3 0.93 3.76 -2.43
C MET A 3 1.22 2.98 -1.14
N ALA A 4 0.47 3.21 -0.06
CA ALA A 4 0.71 2.55 1.22
C ALA A 4 0.31 1.08 1.21
N ASP A 5 -0.69 0.75 0.38
CA ASP A 5 -1.34 -0.56 0.27
C ASP A 5 -0.87 -1.39 -0.94
N LYS A 6 -0.18 -0.78 -1.89
CA LYS A 6 0.30 -1.45 -3.13
C LYS A 6 1.81 -1.71 -3.16
N CYS A 7 2.57 -1.16 -2.22
CA CYS A 7 4.02 -1.25 -2.28
C CYS A 7 4.52 -2.62 -1.80
N ILE A 8 5.28 -3.30 -2.66
CA ILE A 8 5.95 -4.59 -2.39
C ILE A 8 7.43 -4.44 -2.00
N GLU A 9 7.84 -3.24 -1.58
CA GLU A 9 9.19 -2.97 -1.06
C GLU A 9 10.35 -3.19 -2.05
N CYS A 10 10.12 -3.07 -3.37
CA CYS A 10 11.14 -3.30 -4.41
C CYS A 10 12.30 -2.28 -4.41
N GLY A 11 12.12 -1.13 -3.76
CA GLY A 11 13.14 -0.07 -3.62
C GLY A 11 13.41 0.79 -4.85
N GLU A 12 12.66 0.61 -5.95
CA GLU A 12 12.83 1.45 -7.15
C GLU A 12 12.58 2.94 -6.89
N CYS A 13 11.66 3.26 -5.97
CA CYS A 13 11.39 4.65 -5.61
C CYS A 13 12.62 5.36 -5.02
N GLU A 14 13.39 4.67 -4.17
CA GLU A 14 14.61 5.19 -3.55
C GLU A 14 15.74 5.30 -4.58
N ARG A 15 15.92 4.27 -5.42
CA ARG A 15 16.93 4.27 -6.50
C ARG A 15 16.70 5.37 -7.53
N ALA A 16 15.44 5.64 -7.86
CA ALA A 16 15.08 6.65 -8.85
C ALA A 16 15.08 8.08 -8.28
N CYS A 17 15.23 8.26 -6.95
CA CYS A 17 15.08 9.57 -6.33
C CYS A 17 16.32 10.45 -6.57
N PRO A 18 16.22 11.55 -7.34
CA PRO A 18 17.36 12.43 -7.60
C PRO A 18 17.80 13.24 -6.37
N ALA A 19 16.97 13.30 -5.34
CA ALA A 19 17.23 14.01 -4.09
C ALA A 19 17.72 13.09 -2.95
N GLU A 20 17.99 11.81 -3.25
CA GLU A 20 18.53 10.83 -2.29
C GLU A 20 17.67 10.66 -1.03
N ILE A 21 16.35 10.81 -1.17
CA ILE A 21 15.40 10.66 -0.05
C ILE A 21 15.23 9.16 0.26
N PRO A 22 15.26 8.74 1.54
CA PRO A 22 15.13 7.34 1.94
C PRO A 22 13.66 6.85 1.88
N LEU A 23 13.08 6.86 0.67
CA LEU A 23 11.67 6.55 0.43
C LEU A 23 11.30 5.10 0.80
N LEU A 24 12.23 4.15 0.65
CA LEU A 24 11.98 2.76 1.01
C LEU A 24 11.81 2.62 2.52
N THR A 25 12.59 3.37 3.29
CA THR A 25 12.48 3.39 4.76
C THR A 25 11.12 3.91 5.20
N MET A 26 10.66 5.02 4.61
CA MET A 26 9.32 5.56 4.91
C MET A 26 8.22 4.57 4.58
N ARG A 27 8.35 3.85 3.45
CA ARG A 27 7.37 2.84 3.05
C ARG A 27 7.33 1.63 3.98
N LYS A 28 8.49 1.16 4.45
CA LYS A 28 8.60 0.10 5.46
C LYS A 28 7.86 0.45 6.76
N MET A 29 7.99 1.71 7.20
CA MET A 29 7.26 2.20 8.38
C MET A 29 5.75 2.16 8.14
N LEU A 30 5.28 2.66 6.99
CA LEU A 30 3.86 2.60 6.64
C LEU A 30 3.34 1.15 6.52
N ALA A 31 4.11 0.24 5.94
CA ALA A 31 3.73 -1.17 5.82
C ALA A 31 3.59 -1.84 7.19
N LYS A 32 4.49 -1.49 8.13
CA LYS A 32 4.38 -1.93 9.51
C LYS A 32 3.09 -1.43 10.17
N ASP A 33 2.79 -0.13 10.02
CA ASP A 33 1.56 0.45 10.59
C ASP A 33 0.30 -0.17 9.98
N MET A 34 0.29 -0.42 8.67
CA MET A 34 -0.81 -1.10 7.97
C MET A 34 -1.04 -2.52 8.50
N LYS A 35 0.05 -3.25 8.78
CA LYS A 35 -0.02 -4.59 9.36
C LYS A 35 -0.54 -4.55 10.80
N GLU A 36 -0.08 -3.60 11.61
CA GLU A 36 -0.48 -3.48 13.02
C GLU A 36 -1.93 -3.01 13.18
N LEU A 37 -2.38 -2.07 12.35
CA LEU A 37 -3.72 -1.47 12.46
C LEU A 37 -4.80 -2.26 11.73
N TYR A 38 -4.47 -2.87 10.58
CA TYR A 38 -5.45 -3.48 9.68
C TYR A 38 -5.16 -4.95 9.35
N ASN A 39 -4.07 -5.53 9.90
CA ASN A 39 -3.59 -6.87 9.54
C ASN A 39 -3.48 -7.07 8.00
N PHE A 40 -3.14 -5.99 7.31
CA PHE A 40 -3.04 -5.93 5.86
C PHE A 40 -1.57 -6.01 5.42
N THR A 41 -1.29 -6.80 4.38
CA THR A 41 0.01 -6.85 3.72
C THR A 41 -0.19 -6.61 2.23
N SER A 42 0.61 -5.72 1.64
CA SER A 42 0.55 -5.45 0.21
C SER A 42 0.85 -6.72 -0.61
N GLY A 43 0.02 -7.01 -1.61
CA GLY A 43 0.18 -8.17 -2.48
C GLY A 43 -0.49 -9.46 -2.00
N ASP A 44 -1.19 -9.44 -0.86
CA ASP A 44 -2.08 -10.55 -0.47
C ASP A 44 -3.32 -10.57 -1.36
N GLU A 45 -3.48 -11.62 -2.17
CA GLU A 45 -4.62 -11.78 -3.11
C GLU A 45 -5.98 -11.90 -2.40
N LYS A 46 -5.96 -12.32 -1.13
CA LYS A 46 -7.17 -12.60 -0.35
C LYS A 46 -7.69 -11.39 0.42
N ILE A 47 -6.88 -10.35 0.56
CA ILE A 47 -7.16 -9.23 1.44
C ILE A 47 -7.20 -7.97 0.60
N VAL A 48 -8.39 -7.40 0.47
CA VAL A 48 -8.59 -6.12 -0.19
C VAL A 48 -7.97 -5.01 0.66
N SER A 49 -7.40 -4.00 -0.01
CA SER A 49 -6.81 -2.85 0.68
C SER A 49 -7.83 -2.16 1.58
N PRO A 50 -7.52 -1.95 2.88
CA PRO A 50 -8.41 -1.26 3.81
C PRO A 50 -8.58 0.23 3.48
N LEU A 51 -7.74 0.77 2.59
CA LEU A 51 -7.78 2.16 2.16
C LEU A 51 -8.48 2.33 0.80
N ASN A 52 -9.07 1.26 0.27
CA ASN A 52 -9.86 1.31 -0.95
C ASN A 52 -11.31 1.73 -0.66
N THR A 53 -11.50 3.01 -0.32
CA THR A 53 -12.80 3.56 0.08
C THR A 53 -13.16 4.80 -0.74
N THR A 54 -14.45 5.06 -0.87
CA THR A 54 -15.00 6.31 -1.38
C THR A 54 -14.72 7.47 -0.41
N LEU A 55 -15.01 8.70 -0.82
CA LEU A 55 -14.90 9.88 0.05
C LEU A 55 -15.85 9.80 1.26
N ASP A 56 -16.98 9.11 1.09
CA ASP A 56 -17.98 8.85 2.12
C ASP A 56 -17.59 7.67 3.05
N GLY A 57 -16.41 7.07 2.82
CA GLY A 57 -15.86 5.99 3.64
C GLY A 57 -16.46 4.61 3.34
N GLU A 58 -17.26 4.50 2.30
CA GLU A 58 -17.78 3.22 1.83
C GLU A 58 -16.67 2.47 1.08
N PRO A 59 -16.49 1.16 1.28
CA PRO A 59 -15.54 0.40 0.48
C PRO A 59 -15.89 0.55 -1.00
N MET A 60 -14.90 0.90 -1.83
CA MET A 60 -15.10 0.86 -3.27
C MET A 60 -15.25 -0.60 -3.68
N GLU A 61 -16.26 -0.88 -4.49
CA GLU A 61 -16.44 -2.19 -5.09
C GLU A 61 -15.24 -2.46 -5.99
N ASP A 62 -14.34 -3.33 -5.54
CA ASP A 62 -13.29 -3.85 -6.41
C ASP A 62 -13.95 -4.83 -7.39
N GLU A 63 -13.99 -4.44 -8.66
CA GLU A 63 -14.04 -5.38 -9.78
C GLU A 63 -12.74 -6.21 -9.76
N CYS A 64 -12.61 -7.13 -8.81
CA CYS A 64 -11.74 -8.28 -8.97
C CYS A 64 -12.50 -9.29 -9.85
N HIS A 65 -12.70 -8.90 -11.11
CA HIS A 65 -13.02 -9.84 -12.16
C HIS A 65 -11.74 -10.64 -12.41
N GLU A 66 -11.70 -11.83 -11.82
CA GLU A 66 -10.77 -12.93 -12.11
C GLU A 66 -9.26 -12.60 -12.11
N CYS A 67 -8.57 -13.06 -11.06
CA CYS A 67 -7.14 -13.33 -11.10
C CYS A 67 -6.90 -14.78 -11.53
#